data_AF-A0A2M8QU91-F1
#
_entry.id   AF-A0A2M8QU91-F1
#
_cell.length_a   1.000
_cell.length_b   1.000
_cell.length_c   1.000
_cell.angle_alpha   90.00
_cell.angle_beta   90.00
_cell.angle_gamma   90.00
#
_symmetry.space_group_name_H-M   'P 1'
#
loop_
_entity.id
_entity.type
_entity.pdbx_description
1 polymer ?
#
loop_
_entity_poly.entity_id
_entity_poly.type
_entity_poly.pdbx_seq_one_letter_code
_entity_poly.pdbx_strand_id
1 'polypeptide(L)'
;MNWYAIFAIYVLFWVISAFVVLPFGIRTPDETGEALLKGQADSAPSNFRPGVVAFRATLLSAALFGIYYANYVEGWVTLERWTHIG
;
A
#
# COMPACT_ATOMS: atom_id res chain seq x y z
N MET A 1 22.57 1.41 -7.63
CA MET A 1 21.32 1.13 -8.38
C MET A 1 21.08 2.22 -9.42
N ASN A 2 20.56 1.89 -10.61
CA ASN A 2 20.13 2.88 -11.61
C ASN A 2 18.93 3.69 -11.07
N TRP A 3 18.89 5.00 -11.32
CA TRP A 3 17.81 5.88 -10.87
C TRP A 3 16.44 5.48 -11.45
N TYR A 4 16.40 5.00 -12.70
CA TYR A 4 15.19 4.43 -13.30
C TYR A 4 14.69 3.21 -12.54
N ALA A 5 15.61 2.35 -12.07
CA ALA A 5 15.26 1.16 -11.31
C ALA A 5 14.72 1.53 -9.91
N ILE A 6 15.34 2.51 -9.26
CA ILE A 6 14.86 3.06 -7.98
C ILE A 6 13.41 3.53 -8.12
N PHE A 7 13.12 4.33 -9.14
CA PHE A 7 11.78 4.84 -9.40
C PHE A 7 10.78 3.72 -9.72
N ALA A 8 11.15 2.79 -10.61
CA ALA A 8 10.28 1.68 -11.00
C ALA A 8 9.92 0.78 -9.81
N ILE A 9 10.90 0.46 -8.95
CA ILE A 9 10.69 -0.36 -7.76
C ILE A 9 9.81 0.40 -6.76
N TYR A 10 10.06 1.70 -6.53
CA TYR A 10 9.21 2.52 -5.66
C TYR A 10 7.74 2.53 -6.14
N VAL A 11 7.50 2.72 -7.44
CA VAL A 11 6.15 2.68 -8.02
C VAL A 11 5.51 1.30 -7.82
N LEU A 12 6.26 0.21 -7.98
CA LEU A 12 5.76 -1.15 -7.71
C LEU A 12 5.32 -1.31 -6.24
N PHE A 13 6.16 -0.89 -5.29
CA PHE A 13 5.79 -0.89 -3.87
C PHE A 13 4.56 -0.04 -3.60
N TRP A 14 4.43 1.11 -4.25
CA TRP A 14 3.28 2.00 -4.12
C TRP A 14 1.99 1.36 -4.62
N VAL A 15 2.00 0.73 -5.80
CA VAL A 15 0.84 0.03 -6.36
C VAL A 15 0.42 -1.14 -5.46
N ILE A 16 1.36 -1.98 -5.02
CA ILE A 16 1.07 -3.09 -4.11
C ILE A 16 0.48 -2.56 -2.79
N SER A 17 1.08 -1.50 -2.23
CA SER A 17 0.59 -0.88 -0.99
C SER A 17 -0.81 -0.32 -1.14
N ALA A 18 -1.15 0.26 -2.31
CA ALA A 18 -2.50 0.73 -2.60
C ALA A 18 -3.50 -0.44 -2.50
N PHE A 19 -3.22 -1.58 -3.13
CA PHE A 19 -4.07 -2.77 -3.02
C PHE A 19 -4.21 -3.29 -1.59
N VAL A 20 -3.12 -3.30 -0.82
CA VAL A 20 -3.13 -3.73 0.58
C VAL A 20 -3.96 -2.77 1.45
N VAL A 21 -3.93 -1.47 1.16
CA VAL A 21 -4.64 -0.45 1.95
C VAL A 21 -6.13 -0.35 1.59
N LEU A 22 -6.53 -0.70 0.36
CA LEU A 22 -7.93 -0.65 -0.09
C LEU A 22 -8.97 -1.23 0.88
N PRO A 23 -8.79 -2.42 1.49
CA PRO A 23 -9.75 -2.96 2.45
C PRO A 23 -9.86 -2.12 3.73
N PHE A 24 -8.86 -1.31 4.05
CA PHE A 24 -8.81 -0.49 5.25
C PHE A 24 -9.32 0.92 4.95
N GLY A 25 -10.64 1.14 5.01
CA GLY A 25 -11.24 2.47 4.86
C GLY A 25 -12.55 2.52 4.08
N ILE A 26 -12.95 1.39 3.49
CA ILE A 26 -14.30 1.19 2.98
C ILE A 26 -15.21 0.79 4.13
N ARG A 27 -16.08 1.71 4.55
CA ARG A 27 -17.26 1.41 5.38
C ARG A 27 -18.47 1.47 4.48
N THR A 28 -19.28 0.43 4.53
CA THR A 28 -20.53 0.33 3.78
C THR A 28 -21.61 1.10 4.55
N PRO A 29 -22.59 1.75 3.89
CA PRO A 29 -23.67 2.48 4.58
C PRO A 29 -24.39 1.64 5.66
N ASP A 30 -24.47 0.32 5.43
CA ASP A 30 -25.02 -0.69 6.33
C ASP A 30 -24.32 -0.74 7.72
N GLU A 31 -23.04 -0.36 7.80
CA GLU A 31 -22.26 -0.31 9.05
C GLU A 31 -22.36 1.02 9.80
N THR A 32 -22.87 2.08 9.16
CA THR A 32 -22.83 3.46 9.70
C THR A 32 -24.21 3.99 10.11
N GLY A 33 -25.29 3.30 9.76
CA GLY A 33 -26.66 3.70 10.09
C GLY A 33 -27.11 4.99 9.39
N GLU A 34 -26.39 5.45 8.37
CA GLU A 34 -26.74 6.64 7.60
C GLU A 34 -27.87 6.33 6.61
N ALA A 35 -28.91 7.16 6.62
CA ALA A 35 -30.05 7.02 5.73
C ALA A 35 -29.59 7.11 4.27
N LEU A 36 -29.76 6.02 3.53
CA LEU A 36 -29.52 5.97 2.08
C LEU A 36 -30.38 7.04 1.39
N LEU A 37 -29.72 7.97 0.70
CA LEU A 37 -30.41 8.96 -0.15
C LEU A 37 -31.11 8.23 -1.30
N LYS A 38 -32.36 8.62 -1.55
CA LYS A 38 -33.26 7.99 -2.54
C LYS A 38 -32.60 8.00 -3.93
N GLY A 39 -32.16 6.82 -4.41
CA GLY A 39 -31.46 6.64 -5.69
C GLY A 39 -30.02 6.11 -5.59
N GLN A 40 -29.48 5.97 -4.38
CA GLN A 40 -28.17 5.35 -4.15
C GLN A 40 -28.32 3.83 -4.05
N ALA A 41 -27.48 3.07 -4.77
CA ALA A 41 -27.45 1.62 -4.64
C ALA A 41 -26.91 1.24 -3.25
N ASP A 42 -27.52 0.24 -2.60
CA ASP A 42 -27.11 -0.29 -1.27
C ASP A 42 -25.60 -0.58 -1.17
N SER A 43 -24.98 -0.93 -2.31
CA SER A 43 -23.59 -1.35 -2.40
C SER A 43 -22.59 -0.21 -2.62
N ALA A 44 -23.06 1.03 -2.87
CA ALA A 44 -22.18 2.16 -3.12
C ALA A 44 -21.63 2.70 -1.77
N PRO A 45 -20.31 2.71 -1.55
CA PRO A 45 -19.73 3.25 -0.32
C PRO A 45 -20.14 4.73 -0.18
N SER A 46 -20.83 5.13 0.90
CA SER A 46 -21.26 6.53 1.05
C SER A 46 -20.07 7.49 1.24
N ASN A 47 -18.90 6.96 1.60
CA ASN A 47 -17.74 7.76 1.99
C ASN A 47 -16.42 7.17 1.44
N PHE A 48 -16.34 6.95 0.12
CA PHE A 48 -15.06 6.63 -0.51
C PHE A 48 -14.13 7.86 -0.47
N ARG A 49 -13.08 7.80 0.36
CA ARG A 49 -12.09 8.89 0.53
C ARG A 49 -10.78 8.53 -0.17
N PRO A 50 -10.66 8.69 -1.50
CA PRO A 50 -9.48 8.27 -2.27
C PRO A 50 -8.19 8.94 -1.78
N GLY A 51 -8.25 10.17 -1.30
CA GLY A 51 -7.09 10.88 -0.73
C GLY A 51 -6.52 10.21 0.52
N VAL A 52 -7.36 9.61 1.38
CA VAL A 52 -6.90 8.92 2.59
C VAL A 52 -6.22 7.60 2.22
N VAL A 53 -6.76 6.89 1.23
CA VAL A 53 -6.17 5.66 0.69
C VAL A 53 -4.80 5.96 0.08
N ALA A 54 -4.70 7.00 -0.76
CA ALA A 54 -3.44 7.40 -1.39
C ALA A 54 -2.38 7.80 -0.35
N PHE A 55 -2.76 8.51 0.71
CA PHE A 55 -1.85 8.88 1.80
C PHE A 55 -1.33 7.65 2.55
N ARG A 56 -2.23 6.75 2.96
CA ARG A 56 -1.87 5.48 3.63
C ARG A 56 -0.99 4.60 2.75
N ALA A 57 -1.31 4.49 1.47
CA ALA A 57 -0.53 3.73 0.49
C ALA A 57 0.88 4.31 0.35
N THR A 58 1.01 5.63 0.28
CA THR A 58 2.30 6.34 0.18
C THR A 58 3.14 6.13 1.43
N LEU A 59 2.53 6.20 2.62
CA LEU A 59 3.24 5.98 3.88
C LEU A 59 3.75 4.55 3.99
N LEU A 60 2.89 3.57 3.67
CA LEU A 60 3.25 2.16 3.68
C LEU A 60 4.34 1.85 2.66
N SER A 61 4.21 2.36 1.43
CA SER A 61 5.19 2.14 0.37
C SER A 61 6.54 2.79 0.69
N ALA A 62 6.55 3.98 1.27
CA ALA A 62 7.77 4.66 1.68
C ALA A 62 8.51 3.87 2.77
N ALA A 63 7.78 3.31 3.75
CA ALA A 63 8.37 2.47 4.79
C ALA A 63 8.97 1.18 4.21
N LEU A 64 8.22 0.46 3.39
CA LEU A 64 8.69 -0.80 2.76
C LEU A 64 9.87 -0.56 1.83
N PHE A 65 9.79 0.47 0.98
CA PHE A 65 10.87 0.85 0.09
C PHE A 65 12.12 1.30 0.86
N GLY A 66 11.94 2.06 1.95
CA GLY A 66 13.04 2.48 2.82
C GLY A 66 13.78 1.30 3.43
N ILE A 67 13.06 0.28 3.93
CA ILE A 67 13.66 -0.96 4.45
C ILE A 67 14.40 -1.72 3.35
N TYR A 68 13.77 -1.86 2.17
CA TYR A 68 14.40 -2.50 1.02
C TYR A 68 15.70 -1.79 0.60
N TYR A 69 15.67 -0.46 0.53
CA TYR A 69 16.82 0.35 0.14
C TYR A 69 17.92 0.31 1.20
N ALA A 70 17.58 0.35 2.49
CA ALA A 70 18.54 0.18 3.57
C ALA A 70 19.23 -1.18 3.49
N ASN A 71 18.47 -2.26 3.27
CA ASN A 71 19.05 -3.59 3.05
C ASN A 71 19.92 -3.64 1.79
N TYR A 72 19.56 -2.92 0.73
CA TYR A 72 20.36 -2.84 -0.50
C TYR A 72 21.72 -2.16 -0.27
N VAL A 73 21.78 -1.13 0.58
CA VAL A 73 23.02 -0.40 0.90
C VAL A 73 23.89 -1.18 1.88
N GLU A 74 23.30 -1.70 2.96
CA GLU A 74 24.03 -2.33 4.06
C GLU A 74 24.28 -3.83 3.85
N GLY A 75 23.49 -4.49 3.01
CA GLY A 75 23.66 -5.91 2.70
C GLY A 75 23.33 -6.85 3.87
N TRP A 76 22.41 -6.50 4.77
CA TRP A 76 22.06 -7.33 5.93
C TRP A 76 21.51 -8.71 5.55
N VAL A 77 20.67 -8.73 4.52
CA VAL A 77 20.01 -9.93 3.98
C VAL A 77 20.45 -10.11 2.52
N THR A 78 21.40 -11.02 2.32
CA THR A 78 21.92 -11.43 1.01
C THR A 78 21.68 -12.91 0.75
N LEU A 79 21.46 -13.29 -0.52
CA LEU A 79 21.26 -14.70 -0.90
C LEU A 79 22.47 -15.57 -0.53
N GLU A 80 23.68 -15.04 -0.75
CA GLU A 80 24.93 -15.74 -0.43
C GLU A 80 25.02 -16.10 1.06
N ARG A 81 24.57 -15.21 1.95
CA ARG A 81 24.52 -15.47 3.38
C ARG A 81 23.60 -16.64 3.70
N TRP A 82 22.45 -16.73 3.02
CA TRP A 82 21.47 -17.80 3.24
C TRP A 82 21.91 -19.16 2.71
N THR A 83 22.68 -19.22 1.61
CA THR A 83 23.15 -20.48 1.03
C THR A 83 24.26 -21.18 1.83
N HIS A 84 24.93 -20.48 2.75
CA HIS A 84 25.98 -21.04 3.61
C HIS A 84 25.49 -21.50 5.00
N ILE A 85 24.20 -21.38 5.29
CA ILE A 85 23.58 -21.78 6.58
C ILE A 85 22.89 -23.16 6.47
N GLY A 86 23.08 -23.87 5.35
CA GLY A 86 22.56 -25.22 5.08
C GLY A 86 23.67 -26.23 4.88
#